data_AF-A0A8J8DSF4-F1
#
_entry.id   AF-A0A8J8DSF4-F1
#
_cell.length_a   1.000
_cell.length_b   1.000
_cell.length_c   1.000
_cell.angle_alpha   90.00
_cell.angle_beta   90.00
_cell.angle_gamma   90.00
#
_symmetry.space_group_name_H-M   'P 1'
#
loop_
_entity.id
_entity.type
_entity.pdbx_description
1 polymer ?
#
loop_
_entity_poly.entity_id
_entity_poly.type
_entity_poly.pdbx_seq_one_letter_code
_entity_poly.pdbx_strand_id
1 'polypeptide(L)'
;MVEVIVREKVKEEKDGTEVWRNKKILSEYFSLSDNIQVGYNNFGHLIVRLWHNEEKSKDIVIVFDKAETYELSQFVRYELR
;
A
#
# COMPACT_ATOMS: atom_id res chain seq x y z
N MET A 1 -2.69 -5.67 16.18
CA MET A 1 -3.54 -4.86 15.28
C MET A 1 -2.59 -4.09 14.39
N VAL A 2 -2.56 -4.39 13.08
CA VAL A 2 -1.70 -3.68 12.13
C VAL A 2 -2.61 -2.76 11.33
N GLU A 3 -2.19 -1.51 11.12
CA GLU A 3 -2.93 -0.53 10.32
C GLU A 3 -2.09 -0.24 9.06
N VAL A 4 -2.62 -0.52 7.87
CA VAL A 4 -1.97 -0.12 6.61
C VAL A 4 -2.40 1.30 6.30
N ILE A 5 -1.46 2.23 6.44
CA ILE A 5 -1.67 3.64 6.13
C ILE A 5 -0.82 4.00 4.91
N VAL A 6 -1.43 4.01 3.73
CA VAL A 6 -0.80 4.67 2.57
C VAL A 6 -1.06 6.16 2.67
N ARG A 7 0.02 6.93 2.59
CA ARG A 7 0.02 8.39 2.65
C ARG A 7 0.58 8.93 1.34
N GLU A 8 -0.16 9.79 0.69
CA GLU A 8 0.35 10.56 -0.44
C GLU A 8 0.71 11.97 0.03
N LYS A 9 1.87 12.47 -0.40
CA LYS A 9 2.23 13.88 -0.23
C LYS A 9 1.54 14.68 -1.32
N VAL A 10 0.56 15.47 -0.93
CA VAL A 10 -0.17 16.37 -1.83
C VAL A 10 0.33 17.80 -1.61
N LYS A 11 0.58 18.51 -2.70
CA LYS A 11 0.85 19.95 -2.71
C LYS A 11 -0.47 20.70 -2.75
N GLU A 12 -0.76 21.51 -1.74
CA GLU A 12 -1.88 22.46 -1.73
C GLU A 12 -1.31 23.88 -1.77
N GLU A 13 -1.81 24.73 -2.67
CA GLU A 13 -1.59 26.17 -2.58
C GLU A 13 -2.71 26.78 -1.75
N LYS A 14 -2.31 27.47 -0.67
CA LYS A 14 -3.24 28.21 0.17
C LYS A 14 -2.68 29.61 0.42
N ASP A 15 -3.41 30.63 0.00
CA ASP A 15 -3.05 32.04 0.19
C ASP A 15 -1.63 32.38 -0.30
N GLY A 16 -1.24 31.86 -1.46
CA GLY A 16 0.10 32.06 -2.06
C GLY A 16 1.23 31.30 -1.36
N THR A 17 0.92 30.44 -0.38
CA THR A 17 1.89 29.60 0.33
C THR A 17 1.72 28.14 -0.07
N GLU A 18 2.83 27.49 -0.41
CA GLU A 18 2.86 26.05 -0.68
C GLU A 18 2.82 25.26 0.63
N VAL A 19 1.82 24.39 0.78
CA VAL A 19 1.68 23.52 1.96
C VAL A 19 1.68 22.06 1.50
N TRP A 20 2.59 21.27 2.05
CA TRP A 20 2.68 19.83 1.81
C TRP A 20 1.92 19.08 2.89
N ARG A 21 0.91 18.30 2.52
CA ARG A 21 0.11 17.52 3.46
C ARG A 21 0.14 16.03 3.12
N ASN A 22 0.08 15.22 4.16
CA ASN A 22 -0.07 13.78 4.02
C ASN A 22 -1.57 13.46 3.96
N LYS A 23 -2.06 13.04 2.80
CA LYS A 23 -3.43 12.55 2.64
C LYS A 23 -3.45 11.05 2.95
N LYS A 24 -4.31 10.64 3.88
CA LYS A 24 -4.54 9.21 4.20
C LYS A 24 -5.39 8.62 3.08
N ILE A 25 -4.92 7.58 2.41
CA ILE A 25 -5.63 7.00 1.25
C ILE A 25 -6.38 5.72 1.65
N LEU A 26 -5.80 4.86 2.49
CA LEU A 26 -6.26 3.47 2.59
C LEU A 26 -6.84 3.00 3.92
N SER A 27 -6.53 3.65 5.05
CA SER A 27 -6.83 3.05 6.35
C SER A 27 -8.32 2.89 6.68
N GLU A 28 -9.18 3.71 6.09
CA GLU A 28 -10.63 3.69 6.37
C GLU A 28 -11.34 2.53 5.66
N TYR A 29 -10.69 1.95 4.65
CA TYR A 29 -11.31 0.99 3.73
C TYR A 29 -10.97 -0.47 4.04
N PHE A 30 -9.95 -0.76 4.87
CA PHE A 30 -9.47 -2.12 5.07
C PHE A 30 -9.11 -2.42 6.53
N SER A 31 -9.85 -3.34 7.15
CA SER A 31 -9.37 -4.09 8.32
C SER A 31 -8.54 -5.28 7.83
N LEU A 32 -7.25 -5.33 8.18
CA LEU A 32 -6.28 -6.28 7.64
C LEU A 32 -6.52 -7.76 8.00
N SER A 33 -7.54 -8.09 8.79
CA SER A 33 -7.71 -9.46 9.29
C SER A 33 -8.14 -10.45 8.20
N ASP A 34 -8.99 -10.04 7.25
CA ASP A 34 -9.70 -11.03 6.41
C ASP A 34 -9.69 -10.76 4.91
N ASN A 35 -9.14 -9.62 4.46
CA ASN A 35 -9.35 -9.09 3.10
C ASN A 35 -8.05 -8.84 2.31
N ILE A 36 -7.01 -9.64 2.55
CA ILE A 36 -5.70 -9.49 1.89
C ILE A 36 -5.33 -10.76 1.14
N GLN A 37 -4.99 -10.62 -0.14
CA GLN A 37 -4.35 -11.65 -0.93
C GLN A 37 -2.93 -11.21 -1.25
N VAL A 38 -1.96 -12.10 -1.02
CA VAL A 38 -0.58 -11.88 -1.45
C VAL A 38 -0.22 -12.95 -2.48
N GLY A 39 0.36 -12.54 -3.60
CA GLY A 39 0.82 -13.42 -4.66
C GLY A 39 2.21 -13.02 -5.15
N TYR A 40 2.95 -14.00 -5.66
CA TYR A 40 4.25 -13.79 -6.29
C TYR A 40 4.24 -14.50 -7.64
N ASN A 41 4.66 -13.81 -8.70
CA ASN A 41 4.65 -14.39 -10.04
C ASN A 41 6.07 -14.78 -10.51
N ASN A 42 6.14 -15.53 -11.61
CA ASN A 42 7.41 -16.02 -12.18
C ASN A 42 8.31 -14.91 -12.75
N PHE A 43 7.82 -13.67 -12.85
CA PHE A 43 8.59 -12.50 -13.30
C PHE A 43 9.25 -11.75 -12.14
N GLY A 44 8.95 -12.15 -10.90
CA GLY A 44 9.51 -11.56 -9.69
C GLY A 44 8.69 -10.41 -9.09
N HIS A 45 7.45 -10.22 -9.55
CA HIS A 45 6.54 -9.22 -8.97
C HIS A 45 5.85 -9.78 -7.73
N LEU A 46 5.79 -8.97 -6.68
CA LEU A 46 4.90 -9.17 -5.54
C LEU A 46 3.58 -8.43 -5.81
N ILE A 47 2.48 -9.13 -5.65
CA ILE A 47 1.13 -8.60 -5.84
C ILE A 47 0.44 -8.64 -4.49
N VAL A 48 0.00 -7.50 -4.00
CA VAL A 48 -0.82 -7.38 -2.79
C VAL A 48 -2.17 -6.85 -3.20
N ARG A 49 -3.20 -7.68 -3.07
CA ARG A 49 -4.60 -7.28 -3.30
C ARG A 49 -5.29 -7.10 -1.97
N LEU A 50 -5.89 -5.94 -1.79
CA LEU A 50 -6.82 -5.62 -0.72
C LEU A 50 -8.21 -5.61 -1.35
N TRP A 51 -9.04 -6.62 -1.06
CA TRP A 51 -10.37 -6.71 -1.68
C TRP A 51 -11.46 -6.20 -0.74
N HIS A 52 -12.51 -5.59 -1.29
CA HIS A 52 -13.64 -5.12 -0.51
C HIS A 52 -14.79 -6.13 -0.64
N ASN A 53 -15.27 -6.66 0.49
CA ASN A 53 -16.24 -7.77 0.50
C ASN A 53 -17.56 -7.44 -0.21
N GLU A 54 -17.99 -6.18 -0.18
CA GLU A 54 -19.28 -5.76 -0.72
C GLU A 54 -19.18 -5.05 -2.08
N GLU A 55 -18.00 -4.52 -2.44
CA GLU A 55 -17.89 -3.58 -3.56
C GLU A 55 -16.56 -3.73 -4.31
N LYS A 56 -16.55 -4.60 -5.33
CA LYS A 56 -15.33 -4.91 -6.11
C LYS A 56 -14.66 -3.70 -6.76
N SER A 57 -15.40 -2.61 -7.04
CA SER A 57 -14.83 -1.36 -7.57
C SER A 57 -13.89 -0.66 -6.60
N LYS A 58 -13.94 -1.03 -5.31
CA LYS A 58 -13.04 -0.55 -4.26
C LYS A 58 -11.87 -1.48 -3.99
N ASP A 59 -11.73 -2.56 -4.76
CA ASP A 59 -10.55 -3.41 -4.68
C ASP A 59 -9.30 -2.64 -5.06
N ILE A 60 -8.22 -2.87 -4.33
CA ILE A 60 -6.93 -2.24 -4.57
C ILE A 60 -5.92 -3.33 -4.83
N VAL A 61 -5.20 -3.16 -5.93
CA VAL A 61 -4.11 -4.04 -6.32
C VAL A 61 -2.84 -3.22 -6.33
N ILE A 62 -1.93 -3.55 -5.44
CA ILE A 62 -0.58 -3.01 -5.38
C ILE A 62 0.32 -4.05 -6.06
N VAL A 63 1.01 -3.63 -7.12
CA VAL A 63 1.97 -4.48 -7.83
C VAL A 63 3.35 -3.87 -7.62
N PHE A 64 4.19 -4.59 -6.90
CA PHE A 64 5.60 -4.24 -6.75
C PHE A 64 6.38 -4.84 -7.90
N ASP A 65 7.26 -4.06 -8.51
CA ASP A 65 8.17 -4.56 -9.51
C ASP A 65 9.24 -5.50 -8.89
N LYS A 66 10.10 -6.05 -9.74
CA LYS A 66 11.14 -6.98 -9.29
C LYS A 66 12.14 -6.32 -8.33
N ALA A 67 12.51 -5.06 -8.53
CA ALA A 67 13.46 -4.35 -7.69
C ALA A 67 12.84 -4.03 -6.34
N GLU A 68 11.63 -3.46 -6.33
CA GLU A 68 10.86 -3.18 -5.11
C GLU A 68 10.59 -4.45 -4.30
N THR A 69 10.24 -5.55 -4.97
CA THR A 69 10.03 -6.85 -4.33
C THR A 69 11.31 -7.37 -3.69
N TYR A 70 12.45 -7.21 -4.37
CA TYR A 70 13.74 -7.59 -3.82
C TYR A 70 14.07 -6.76 -2.57
N GLU A 71 13.94 -5.44 -2.63
CA GLU A 71 14.18 -4.55 -1.48
C GLU A 71 13.30 -4.91 -0.28
N LEU A 72 12.00 -5.12 -0.49
CA LEU A 72 11.06 -5.59 0.53
C LEU A 72 11.50 -6.93 1.14
N SER A 73 11.93 -7.87 0.31
CA SER A 73 12.40 -9.18 0.79
C SER A 73 13.65 -9.08 1.66
N GLN A 74 14.59 -8.18 1.31
CA GLN A 74 15.79 -7.94 2.11
C GLN A 74 15.43 -7.26 3.43
N PHE A 75 14.56 -6.25 3.40
CA PHE A 75 14.07 -5.57 4.60
C PHE A 75 13.46 -6.56 5.60
N VAL A 76 12.52 -7.41 5.14
CA VAL A 76 11.89 -8.42 6.01
C VAL A 76 12.91 -9.41 6.56
N ARG A 77 13.92 -9.78 5.76
CA ARG A 77 14.94 -10.76 6.16
C ARG A 77 15.88 -10.24 7.24
N TYR A 78 16.21 -8.96 7.23
CA TYR A 78 17.27 -8.39 8.08
C TYR A 78 16.76 -7.46 9.19
N GLU A 79 15.64 -6.76 8.99
CA GLU A 79 15.16 -5.71 9.92
C GLU A 79 14.00 -6.19 10.81
N LEU A 80 13.34 -7.30 10.47
CA LEU A 80 12.21 -7.85 11.22
C LEU A 80 12.53 -9.17 11.94
N ARG A 81 13.82 -9.56 12.04
CA ARG A 81 14.28 -10.75 12.77
C ARG A 81 14.86 -10.43 14.13
#